data_AF-A0A8X8X097-F1
#
_entry.id   AF-A0A8X8X097-F1
#
_cell.length_a   1.000
_cell.length_b   1.000
_cell.length_c   1.000
_cell.angle_alpha   90.00
_cell.angle_beta   90.00
_cell.angle_gamma   90.00
#
_symmetry.space_group_name_H-M   'P 1'
#
loop_
_entity.id
_entity.type
_entity.pdbx_description
1 polymer ?
#
loop_
_entity_poly.entity_id
_entity_poly.type
_entity_poly.pdbx_seq_one_letter_code
_entity_poly.pdbx_strand_id
1 'polypeptide(L)'
;MKKAGWAKEAEVALVESKKAVAIREAELQREVERMNALTTTEKLKADLLTKATVEFETKSQEANAVLYAKQKAAEAYLYEKQKESEAIKAAAEAELYQRKQKVEGDLYAKLKEAEGLTALAEAQGTYIRSILGAFGGNYSAMRDYLMINGGVFQDLAKSNAEAVRGLQPKLSIWTNGDNSGGSDAMKEVGGIYKMLPPLFKTVQEQTGMLPPSWMPQLKLKFSS
;
A
#
# COMPACT_ATOMS: atom_id res chain seq x y z
N MET A 1 105.76 -57.77 71.76
CA MET A 1 104.47 -58.25 71.19
C MET A 1 103.35 -57.21 71.25
N LYS A 2 103.18 -56.37 72.30
CA LYS A 2 102.01 -55.47 72.43
C LYS A 2 101.94 -54.25 71.47
N LYS A 3 103.06 -53.71 70.95
CA LYS A 3 103.06 -52.53 70.07
C LYS A 3 102.53 -52.76 68.64
N ALA A 4 102.56 -53.99 68.14
CA ALA A 4 102.11 -54.31 66.77
C ALA A 4 100.59 -54.53 66.68
N GLY A 5 99.93 -54.92 67.76
CA GLY A 5 98.47 -55.03 67.84
C GLY A 5 97.79 -53.65 67.79
N TRP A 6 98.32 -52.68 68.53
CA TRP A 6 97.75 -51.33 68.61
C TRP A 6 97.86 -50.55 67.29
N ALA A 7 98.89 -50.81 66.50
CA ALA A 7 99.03 -50.19 65.17
C ALA A 7 98.00 -50.74 64.17
N LYS A 8 97.73 -52.05 64.18
CA LYS A 8 96.67 -52.66 63.36
C LYS A 8 95.28 -52.21 63.81
N GLU A 9 95.07 -52.09 65.12
CA GLU A 9 93.79 -51.64 65.69
C GLU A 9 93.52 -50.16 65.39
N ALA A 10 94.56 -49.32 65.38
CA ALA A 10 94.48 -47.93 64.92
C ALA A 10 94.22 -47.81 63.39
N GLU A 11 94.83 -48.67 62.57
CA GLU A 11 94.53 -48.74 61.13
C GLU A 11 93.09 -49.19 60.87
N VAL A 12 92.60 -50.19 61.61
CA VAL A 12 91.21 -50.66 61.51
C VAL A 12 90.25 -49.53 61.90
N ALA A 13 90.49 -48.83 63.01
CA ALA A 13 89.68 -47.68 63.43
C ALA A 13 89.72 -46.52 62.41
N LEU A 14 90.85 -46.29 61.73
CA LEU A 14 90.97 -45.31 60.65
C LEU A 14 90.20 -45.73 59.39
N VAL A 15 90.22 -47.02 59.04
CA VAL A 15 89.45 -47.53 57.90
C VAL A 15 87.95 -47.55 58.20
N GLU A 16 87.56 -47.90 59.43
CA GLU A 16 86.17 -47.87 59.88
C GLU A 16 85.62 -46.44 59.92
N SER A 17 86.38 -45.47 60.44
CA SER A 17 85.99 -44.06 60.40
C SER A 17 85.89 -43.52 58.97
N LYS A 18 86.83 -43.85 58.08
CA LYS A 18 86.73 -43.49 56.65
C LYS A 18 85.52 -44.11 55.98
N LYS A 19 85.21 -45.38 56.25
CA LYS A 19 84.00 -46.03 55.73
C LYS A 19 82.72 -45.43 56.31
N ALA A 20 82.70 -45.08 57.60
CA ALA A 20 81.57 -44.42 58.24
C ALA A 20 81.31 -43.02 57.67
N VAL A 21 82.37 -42.26 57.38
CA VAL A 21 82.27 -40.96 56.67
C VAL A 21 81.75 -41.18 55.24
N ALA A 22 82.28 -42.15 54.51
CA ALA A 22 81.82 -42.44 53.14
C ALA A 22 80.35 -42.91 53.08
N ILE A 23 79.89 -43.69 54.07
CA ILE A 23 78.47 -44.10 54.17
C ILE A 23 77.58 -42.88 54.43
N ARG A 24 77.96 -42.02 55.39
CA ARG A 24 77.21 -40.77 55.65
C ARG A 24 77.19 -39.83 54.45
N GLU A 25 78.29 -39.72 53.73
CA GLU A 25 78.38 -38.89 52.53
C GLU A 25 77.50 -39.45 51.40
N ALA A 26 77.47 -40.77 51.21
CA ALA A 26 76.56 -41.43 50.27
C ALA A 26 75.08 -41.31 50.68
N GLU A 27 74.77 -41.33 51.98
CA GLU A 27 73.44 -41.08 52.53
C GLU A 27 73.01 -39.63 52.29
N LEU A 28 73.87 -38.65 52.58
CA LEU A 28 73.62 -37.24 52.30
C LEU A 28 73.42 -37.01 50.79
N GLN A 29 74.25 -37.61 49.94
CA GLN A 29 74.12 -37.50 48.49
C GLN A 29 72.77 -38.01 48.00
N ARG A 30 72.34 -39.18 48.51
CA ARG A 30 71.01 -39.74 48.21
C ARG A 30 69.88 -38.85 48.69
N GLU A 31 70.03 -38.22 49.86
CA GLU A 31 69.02 -37.32 50.39
C GLU A 31 68.93 -36.02 49.57
N VAL A 32 70.07 -35.45 49.16
CA VAL A 32 70.12 -34.30 48.24
C VAL A 32 69.49 -34.63 46.90
N GLU A 33 69.78 -35.79 46.31
CA GLU A 33 69.14 -36.24 45.07
C GLU A 33 67.63 -36.43 45.24
N ARG A 34 67.19 -36.99 46.38
CA ARG A 34 65.77 -37.15 46.70
C ARG A 34 65.07 -35.79 46.84
N MET A 35 65.71 -34.84 47.51
CA MET A 35 65.20 -33.47 47.67
C MET A 35 65.19 -32.70 46.34
N ASN A 36 66.20 -32.88 45.50
CA ASN A 36 66.25 -32.30 44.16
C ASN A 36 65.17 -32.90 43.24
N ALA A 37 64.93 -34.21 43.33
CA ALA A 37 63.83 -34.87 42.63
C ALA A 37 62.46 -34.35 43.11
N LEU A 38 62.26 -34.19 44.42
CA LEU A 38 61.02 -33.64 44.96
C LEU A 38 60.80 -32.20 44.51
N THR A 39 61.79 -31.32 44.68
CA THR A 39 61.69 -29.91 44.28
C THR A 39 61.45 -29.74 42.78
N THR A 40 62.07 -30.57 41.92
CA THR A 40 61.79 -30.53 40.47
C THR A 40 60.38 -31.01 40.15
N THR A 41 59.88 -32.06 40.80
CA THR A 41 58.49 -32.50 40.60
C THR A 41 57.46 -31.48 41.10
N GLU A 42 57.74 -30.79 42.21
CA GLU A 42 56.89 -29.72 42.71
C GLU A 42 56.88 -28.51 41.78
N LYS A 43 58.05 -28.11 41.26
CA LYS A 43 58.15 -27.06 40.23
C LYS A 43 57.35 -27.42 38.99
N LEU A 44 57.52 -28.63 38.45
CA LEU A 44 56.77 -29.09 37.28
C LEU A 44 55.26 -29.14 37.55
N LYS A 45 54.85 -29.59 38.74
CA LYS A 45 53.43 -29.56 39.13
C LYS A 45 52.89 -28.14 39.23
N ALA A 46 53.64 -27.22 39.82
CA ALA A 46 53.26 -25.82 39.90
C ALA A 46 53.16 -25.18 38.50
N ASP A 47 54.11 -25.45 37.62
CA ASP A 47 54.09 -24.95 36.23
C ASP A 47 52.92 -25.53 35.43
N LEU A 48 52.59 -26.82 35.62
CA LEU A 48 51.43 -27.43 34.97
C LEU A 48 50.11 -26.91 35.53
N LEU A 49 50.01 -26.74 36.84
CA LEU A 49 48.82 -26.19 37.49
C LEU A 49 48.58 -24.75 37.06
N THR A 50 49.62 -23.91 37.07
CA THR A 50 49.50 -22.51 36.63
C THR A 50 49.10 -22.41 35.17
N LYS A 51 49.71 -23.20 34.27
CA LYS A 51 49.29 -23.27 32.86
C LYS A 51 47.83 -23.71 32.71
N ALA A 52 47.42 -24.76 33.41
CA ALA A 52 46.05 -25.26 33.37
C ALA A 52 45.04 -24.23 33.91
N THR A 53 45.37 -23.52 34.98
CA THR A 53 44.54 -22.45 35.54
C THR A 53 44.41 -21.29 34.56
N VAL A 54 45.52 -20.83 33.97
CA VAL A 54 45.49 -19.75 32.98
C VAL A 54 44.68 -20.14 31.75
N GLU A 55 44.88 -21.35 31.21
CA GLU A 55 44.10 -21.84 30.07
C GLU A 55 42.60 -22.01 30.38
N PHE A 56 42.27 -22.41 31.60
CA PHE A 56 40.88 -22.49 32.04
C PHE A 56 40.26 -21.10 32.17
N GLU A 57 40.97 -20.15 32.78
CA GLU A 57 40.52 -18.77 32.92
C GLU A 57 40.35 -18.08 31.57
N THR A 58 41.30 -18.25 30.64
CA THR A 58 41.19 -17.66 29.29
C THR A 58 39.99 -18.24 28.54
N LYS A 59 39.81 -19.56 28.52
CA LYS A 59 38.64 -20.20 27.89
C LYS A 59 37.32 -19.76 28.53
N SER A 60 37.30 -19.62 29.86
CA SER A 60 36.13 -19.12 30.60
C SER A 60 35.81 -17.67 30.23
N GLN A 61 36.81 -16.80 30.17
CA GLN A 61 36.64 -15.41 29.75
C GLN A 61 36.21 -15.30 28.28
N GLU A 62 36.79 -16.08 27.38
CA GLU A 62 36.40 -16.14 25.96
C GLU A 62 34.94 -16.62 25.81
N ALA A 63 34.55 -17.68 26.51
CA ALA A 63 33.17 -18.16 26.49
C ALA A 63 32.19 -17.10 27.00
N ASN A 64 32.54 -16.42 28.10
CA ASN A 64 31.74 -15.33 28.65
C ASN A 64 31.66 -14.13 27.69
N ALA A 65 32.77 -13.78 27.03
CA ALA A 65 32.80 -12.72 26.03
C ALA A 65 31.92 -13.06 24.81
N VAL A 66 31.95 -14.30 24.33
CA VAL A 66 31.10 -14.76 23.23
C VAL A 66 29.62 -14.76 23.64
N LEU A 67 29.30 -15.21 24.86
CA LEU A 67 27.93 -15.16 25.38
C LEU A 67 27.43 -13.72 25.47
N TYR A 68 28.23 -12.81 26.03
CA TYR A 68 27.89 -11.40 26.15
C TYR A 68 27.70 -10.74 24.78
N ALA A 69 28.59 -11.02 23.83
CA ALA A 69 28.47 -10.51 22.46
C ALA A 69 27.18 -11.00 21.78
N LYS A 70 26.83 -12.28 21.95
CA LYS A 70 25.59 -12.85 21.41
C LYS A 70 24.34 -12.26 22.07
N GLN A 71 24.36 -12.07 23.40
CA GLN A 71 23.27 -11.42 24.13
C GLN A 71 23.05 -9.99 23.63
N LYS A 72 24.12 -9.20 23.53
CA LYS A 72 24.02 -7.83 22.99
C LYS A 72 23.54 -7.78 21.55
N ALA A 73 23.98 -8.70 20.70
CA ALA A 73 23.51 -8.77 19.32
C ALA A 73 22.01 -9.13 19.25
N ALA A 74 21.55 -10.07 20.09
CA ALA A 74 20.14 -10.43 20.17
C ALA A 74 19.28 -9.29 20.72
N GLU A 75 19.75 -8.60 21.76
CA GLU A 75 19.08 -7.41 22.31
C GLU A 75 19.01 -6.28 21.29
N ALA A 76 20.09 -6.01 20.56
CA ALA A 76 20.11 -5.00 19.50
C ALA A 76 19.10 -5.35 18.40
N TYR A 77 19.07 -6.60 17.94
CA TYR A 77 18.12 -7.06 16.94
C TYR A 77 16.66 -6.94 17.42
N LEU A 78 16.38 -7.33 18.67
CA LEU A 78 15.05 -7.18 19.27
C LEU A 78 14.66 -5.70 19.38
N TYR A 79 15.60 -4.84 19.79
CA TYR A 79 15.37 -3.41 19.92
C TYR A 79 15.07 -2.76 18.55
N GLU A 80 15.84 -3.09 17.51
CA GLU A 80 15.60 -2.64 16.15
C GLU A 80 14.21 -3.09 15.68
N LYS A 81 13.88 -4.38 15.84
CA LYS A 81 12.56 -4.91 15.46
C LYS A 81 11.41 -4.25 16.22
N GLN A 82 11.60 -4.00 17.51
CA GLN A 82 10.61 -3.31 18.33
C GLN A 82 10.42 -1.87 17.86
N LYS A 83 11.50 -1.15 17.56
CA LYS A 83 11.45 0.23 17.06
C LYS A 83 10.82 0.32 15.67
N GLU A 84 11.13 -0.62 14.77
CA GLU A 84 10.46 -0.74 13.47
C GLU A 84 8.96 -0.96 13.65
N SER A 85 8.55 -1.86 14.54
CA SER A 85 7.14 -2.13 14.80
C SER A 85 6.42 -0.92 15.42
N GLU A 86 7.04 -0.25 16.38
CA GLU A 86 6.52 0.98 16.99
C GLU A 86 6.37 2.09 15.93
N ALA A 87 7.34 2.25 15.03
CA ALA A 87 7.27 3.21 13.94
C ALA A 87 6.13 2.90 12.95
N ILE A 88 5.95 1.63 12.58
CA ILE A 88 4.86 1.19 11.70
C ILE A 88 3.50 1.44 12.39
N LYS A 89 3.37 1.11 13.68
CA LYS A 89 2.14 1.38 14.44
C LYS A 89 1.83 2.87 14.52
N ALA A 90 2.82 3.69 14.85
CA ALA A 90 2.66 5.14 14.90
C ALA A 90 2.27 5.74 13.53
N ALA A 91 2.87 5.25 12.45
CA ALA A 91 2.52 5.67 11.10
C ALA A 91 1.09 5.26 10.71
N ALA A 92 0.69 4.02 11.02
CA ALA A 92 -0.68 3.55 10.78
C ALA A 92 -1.72 4.31 11.61
N GLU A 93 -1.43 4.58 12.89
CA GLU A 93 -2.27 5.40 13.75
C GLU A 93 -2.40 6.83 13.23
N ALA A 94 -1.30 7.43 12.77
CA ALA A 94 -1.34 8.75 12.14
C ALA A 94 -2.20 8.75 10.86
N GLU A 95 -2.08 7.73 10.00
CA GLU A 95 -2.90 7.61 8.79
C GLU A 95 -4.40 7.44 9.13
N LEU A 96 -4.73 6.60 10.11
CA LEU A 96 -6.09 6.44 10.59
C LEU A 96 -6.64 7.75 11.17
N TYR A 97 -5.83 8.49 11.93
CA TYR A 97 -6.21 9.77 12.49
C TYR A 97 -6.47 10.81 11.39
N GLN A 98 -5.60 10.88 10.38
CA GLN A 98 -5.78 11.75 9.22
C GLN A 98 -7.06 11.41 8.44
N ARG A 99 -7.33 10.12 8.21
CA ARG A 99 -8.58 9.68 7.56
C ARG A 99 -9.81 10.04 8.39
N LYS A 100 -9.77 9.83 9.71
CA LYS A 100 -10.87 10.20 10.61
C LYS A 100 -11.16 11.71 10.54
N GLN A 101 -10.13 12.55 10.67
CA GLN A 101 -10.30 14.00 10.58
C GLN A 101 -10.88 14.44 9.23
N LYS A 102 -10.44 13.85 8.11
CA LYS A 102 -11.00 14.16 6.79
C LYS A 102 -12.48 13.79 6.71
N VAL A 103 -12.84 12.58 7.13
CA VAL A 103 -14.23 12.12 7.12
C VAL A 103 -15.11 12.97 8.05
N GLU A 104 -14.61 13.31 9.23
CA GLU A 104 -15.31 14.19 10.18
C GLU A 104 -15.48 15.61 9.60
N GLY A 105 -14.46 16.14 8.94
CA GLY A 105 -14.53 17.42 8.23
C GLY A 105 -15.56 17.42 7.11
N ASP A 106 -15.56 16.38 6.27
CA ASP A 106 -16.53 16.22 5.18
C ASP A 106 -17.96 16.04 5.70
N LEU A 107 -18.13 15.30 6.80
CA LEU A 107 -19.43 15.11 7.45
C LEU A 107 -19.93 16.42 8.04
N TYR A 108 -19.05 17.18 8.70
CA TYR A 108 -19.38 18.50 9.23
C TYR A 108 -19.77 19.48 8.12
N ALA A 109 -19.03 19.51 7.01
CA ALA A 109 -19.34 20.35 5.85
C ALA A 109 -20.72 20.00 5.28
N LYS A 110 -21.00 18.71 5.03
CA LYS A 110 -22.30 18.25 4.53
C LYS A 110 -23.45 18.54 5.50
N LEU A 111 -23.20 18.42 6.79
CA LEU A 111 -24.20 18.75 7.81
C LEU A 111 -24.51 20.25 7.78
N LYS A 112 -23.50 21.11 7.65
CA LYS A 112 -23.70 22.56 7.52
C LYS A 112 -24.37 22.95 6.20
N GLU A 113 -24.05 22.28 5.11
CA GLU A 113 -24.76 22.46 3.83
C GLU A 113 -26.23 22.06 3.95
N ALA A 114 -26.53 20.92 4.59
CA ALA A 114 -27.89 20.48 4.84
C ALA A 114 -28.66 21.45 5.73
N GLU A 115 -28.06 21.93 6.82
CA GLU A 115 -28.64 22.97 7.68
C GLU A 115 -28.92 24.27 6.90
N GLY A 116 -28.00 24.68 6.01
CA GLY A 116 -28.18 25.83 5.14
C GLY A 116 -29.34 25.66 4.16
N LEU A 117 -29.47 24.46 3.56
CA LEU A 117 -30.59 24.13 2.67
C LEU A 117 -31.93 24.09 3.42
N THR A 118 -31.97 23.55 4.64
CA THR A 118 -33.19 23.56 5.45
C THR A 118 -33.58 24.99 5.83
N ALA A 119 -32.63 25.83 6.22
CA ALA A 119 -32.89 27.23 6.53
C ALA A 119 -33.38 28.01 5.30
N LEU A 120 -32.81 27.74 4.13
CA LEU A 120 -33.26 28.32 2.87
C LEU A 120 -34.67 27.85 2.50
N ALA A 121 -34.97 26.56 2.64
CA ALA A 121 -36.29 26.02 2.38
C ALA A 121 -37.34 26.58 3.36
N GLU A 122 -36.99 26.75 4.63
CA GLU A 122 -37.83 27.41 5.63
C GLU A 122 -38.05 28.90 5.30
N ALA A 123 -37.01 29.61 4.86
CA ALA A 123 -37.12 31.00 4.41
C ALA A 123 -38.03 31.13 3.17
N GLN A 124 -37.89 30.22 2.19
CA GLN A 124 -38.77 30.18 1.03
C GLN A 124 -40.21 29.82 1.42
N GLY A 125 -40.40 28.85 2.32
CA GLY A 125 -41.70 28.46 2.82
C GLY A 125 -42.41 29.58 3.59
N THR A 126 -41.68 30.30 4.44
CA THR A 126 -42.20 31.48 5.16
C THR A 126 -42.52 32.63 4.22
N TYR A 127 -41.69 32.88 3.20
CA TYR A 127 -41.95 33.87 2.15
C TYR A 127 -43.21 33.55 1.33
N ILE A 128 -43.37 32.30 0.89
CA ILE A 128 -44.57 31.84 0.20
C ILE A 128 -45.79 32.00 1.11
N ARG A 129 -45.68 31.61 2.39
CA ARG A 129 -46.77 31.75 3.36
C ARG A 129 -47.15 33.21 3.62
N SER A 130 -46.19 34.12 3.70
CA SER A 130 -46.47 35.55 3.92
C SER A 130 -47.17 36.19 2.73
N ILE A 131 -46.76 35.85 1.50
CA ILE A 131 -47.44 36.27 0.27
C ILE A 131 -48.87 35.72 0.23
N LEU A 132 -49.04 34.42 0.51
CA LEU A 132 -50.37 33.80 0.53
C LEU A 132 -51.30 34.49 1.55
N GLY A 133 -50.77 34.84 2.72
CA GLY A 133 -51.48 35.61 3.75
C GLY A 133 -51.86 37.02 3.29
N ALA A 134 -50.96 37.72 2.58
CA ALA A 134 -51.23 39.05 2.02
C ALA A 134 -52.34 39.04 0.96
N PHE A 135 -52.45 37.95 0.19
CA PHE A 135 -53.56 37.73 -0.77
C PHE A 135 -54.81 37.11 -0.12
N GLY A 136 -54.88 37.02 1.21
CA GLY A 136 -56.04 36.50 1.93
C GLY A 136 -56.34 35.02 1.65
N GLY A 137 -55.33 34.23 1.26
CA GLY A 137 -55.48 32.81 0.90
C GLY A 137 -55.89 32.57 -0.55
N ASN A 138 -55.99 33.60 -1.41
CA ASN A 138 -56.29 33.41 -2.82
C ASN A 138 -55.06 32.88 -3.59
N TYR A 139 -55.03 31.56 -3.77
CA TYR A 139 -53.94 30.86 -4.47
C TYR A 139 -53.76 31.30 -5.93
N SER A 140 -54.84 31.64 -6.65
CA SER A 140 -54.75 32.02 -8.07
C SER A 140 -53.99 33.33 -8.24
N ALA A 141 -54.31 34.34 -7.44
CA ALA A 141 -53.64 35.65 -7.51
C ALA A 141 -52.15 35.54 -7.14
N MET A 142 -51.82 34.72 -6.13
CA MET A 142 -50.45 34.44 -5.75
C MET A 142 -49.66 33.75 -6.86
N ARG A 143 -50.24 32.71 -7.46
CA ARG A 143 -49.61 31.97 -8.57
C ARG A 143 -49.30 32.91 -9.73
N ASP A 144 -50.28 33.73 -10.14
CA ASP A 144 -50.11 34.65 -11.27
C ASP A 144 -49.01 35.69 -10.95
N TYR A 145 -48.99 36.24 -9.74
CA TYR A 145 -47.91 37.13 -9.29
C TYR A 145 -46.53 36.47 -9.35
N LEU A 146 -46.40 35.24 -8.83
CA LEU A 146 -45.14 34.49 -8.87
C LEU A 146 -44.72 34.15 -10.30
N MET A 147 -45.66 33.83 -11.20
CA MET A 147 -45.37 33.55 -12.61
C MET A 147 -44.90 34.80 -13.36
N ILE A 148 -45.50 35.96 -13.08
CA ILE A 148 -45.10 37.25 -13.67
C ILE A 148 -43.72 37.66 -13.14
N ASN A 149 -43.51 37.63 -11.82
CA ASN A 149 -42.25 38.03 -11.20
C ASN A 149 -41.11 37.06 -11.56
N GLY A 150 -41.39 35.75 -11.56
CA GLY A 150 -40.44 34.71 -11.92
C GLY A 150 -40.10 34.64 -13.41
N GLY A 151 -40.63 35.52 -14.26
CA GLY A 151 -40.28 35.59 -15.68
C GLY A 151 -40.73 34.40 -16.52
N VAL A 152 -41.55 33.50 -15.96
CA VAL A 152 -41.99 32.24 -16.60
C VAL A 152 -42.63 32.50 -17.97
N PHE A 153 -43.36 33.61 -18.12
CA PHE A 153 -43.95 34.00 -19.41
C PHE A 153 -42.90 34.39 -20.45
N GLN A 154 -41.82 35.06 -20.05
CA GLN A 154 -40.72 35.40 -20.97
C GLN A 154 -39.97 34.13 -21.40
N ASP A 155 -39.74 33.20 -20.47
CA ASP A 155 -39.07 31.94 -20.76
C ASP A 155 -39.92 31.01 -21.61
N LEU A 156 -41.23 30.94 -21.36
CA LEU A 156 -42.19 30.22 -22.21
C LEU A 156 -42.23 30.81 -23.62
N ALA A 157 -42.23 32.14 -23.75
CA ALA A 157 -42.18 32.81 -25.05
C ALA A 157 -40.87 32.51 -25.81
N LYS A 158 -39.72 32.53 -25.12
CA LYS A 158 -38.41 32.16 -25.70
C LYS A 158 -38.38 30.69 -26.12
N SER A 159 -38.79 29.77 -25.27
CA SER A 159 -38.84 28.34 -25.58
C SER A 159 -39.77 28.03 -26.75
N ASN A 160 -40.93 28.69 -26.82
CA ASN A 160 -41.85 28.57 -27.95
C ASN A 160 -41.24 29.15 -29.23
N ALA A 161 -40.56 30.29 -29.16
CA ALA A 161 -39.88 30.88 -30.30
C ALA A 161 -38.72 29.98 -30.80
N GLU A 162 -37.96 29.36 -29.90
CA GLU A 162 -36.91 28.39 -30.24
C GLU A 162 -37.48 27.12 -30.87
N ALA A 163 -38.58 26.59 -30.34
CA ALA A 163 -39.28 25.45 -30.92
C ALA A 163 -39.80 25.77 -32.33
N VAL A 164 -40.41 26.94 -32.54
CA VAL A 164 -40.86 27.41 -33.87
C VAL A 164 -39.67 27.66 -34.81
N ARG A 165 -38.53 28.14 -34.30
CA ARG A 165 -37.30 28.29 -35.07
C ARG A 165 -36.71 26.93 -35.49
N GLY A 166 -36.75 25.94 -34.60
CA GLY A 166 -36.31 24.57 -34.86
C GLY A 166 -37.23 23.81 -35.82
N LEU A 167 -38.51 24.20 -35.91
CA LEU A 167 -39.49 23.61 -36.82
C LEU A 167 -39.26 23.93 -38.30
N GLN A 168 -38.30 24.81 -38.64
CA GLN A 168 -37.81 25.13 -39.99
C GLN A 168 -38.78 24.71 -41.11
N PRO A 169 -39.97 25.35 -41.23
CA PRO A 169 -40.99 24.85 -42.10
C PRO A 169 -40.48 24.92 -43.54
N LYS A 170 -40.28 23.75 -44.17
CA LYS A 170 -40.18 23.65 -45.63
C LYS A 170 -41.53 24.08 -46.20
N LEU A 171 -41.68 25.40 -46.39
CA LEU A 171 -42.78 25.98 -47.13
C LEU A 171 -42.62 25.53 -48.58
N SER A 172 -43.24 24.40 -48.93
CA SER A 172 -43.53 24.07 -50.32
C SER A 172 -44.63 25.02 -50.77
N ILE A 173 -44.22 26.18 -51.27
CA ILE A 173 -45.14 27.13 -51.89
C ILE A 173 -45.64 26.44 -53.16
N TRP A 174 -46.87 25.94 -53.14
CA TRP A 174 -47.53 25.50 -54.37
C TRP A 174 -48.05 26.76 -55.07
N THR A 175 -47.18 27.37 -55.86
CA THR A 175 -47.58 28.45 -56.77
C THR A 175 -48.40 27.81 -57.89
N ASN A 176 -49.73 27.83 -57.75
CA ASN A 176 -50.63 27.48 -58.85
C ASN A 176 -50.63 28.65 -59.84
N GLY A 177 -49.67 28.64 -60.76
CA GLY A 177 -49.62 29.55 -61.89
C GLY A 177 -50.74 29.22 -62.86
N ASP A 178 -51.70 30.13 -62.96
CA ASP A 178 -52.68 30.23 -64.04
C ASP A 178 -51.97 30.29 -65.40
N ASN A 179 -52.18 29.27 -66.26
CA ASN A 179 -52.37 29.46 -67.71
C ASN A 179 -52.84 28.16 -68.40
N SER A 180 -54.06 28.20 -68.93
CA SER A 180 -54.51 27.61 -70.21
C SER A 180 -54.05 26.20 -70.64
N GLY A 181 -55.02 25.25 -70.64
CA GLY A 181 -55.28 24.39 -71.80
C GLY A 181 -54.47 23.09 -71.94
N GLY A 182 -55.17 21.95 -71.90
CA GLY A 182 -54.72 20.70 -72.53
C GLY A 182 -54.71 19.50 -71.61
N SER A 183 -55.60 18.56 -71.91
CA SER A 183 -55.80 17.23 -71.32
C SER A 183 -54.51 16.48 -70.98
N ASP A 184 -54.44 15.89 -69.77
CA ASP A 184 -53.84 14.56 -69.64
C ASP A 184 -54.17 13.89 -68.30
N ALA A 185 -55.16 12.99 -68.32
CA ALA A 185 -55.48 12.07 -67.23
C ALA A 185 -54.37 11.03 -66.96
N MET A 186 -53.19 11.18 -67.57
CA MET A 186 -52.01 10.35 -67.34
C MET A 186 -50.98 10.95 -66.38
N LYS A 187 -51.19 12.17 -65.84
CA LYS A 187 -50.26 12.78 -64.86
C LYS A 187 -50.47 12.34 -63.41
N GLU A 188 -51.57 11.66 -63.09
CA GLU A 188 -51.90 11.21 -61.73
C GLU A 188 -51.20 9.89 -61.34
N VAL A 189 -50.82 9.06 -62.33
CA VAL A 189 -50.10 7.79 -62.08
C VAL A 189 -48.57 7.98 -62.00
N GLY A 190 -48.04 9.07 -62.55
CA GLY A 190 -46.61 9.43 -62.44
C GLY A 190 -46.19 9.99 -61.07
N GLY A 191 -47.15 10.42 -60.24
CA GLY A 191 -46.90 10.97 -58.90
C GLY A 191 -46.62 9.90 -57.84
N ILE A 192 -47.27 8.75 -57.93
CA ILE A 192 -47.11 7.64 -56.97
C ILE A 192 -45.76 6.94 -57.17
N TYR A 193 -45.27 6.87 -58.41
CA TYR A 193 -43.98 6.24 -58.74
C TYR A 193 -42.75 7.08 -58.34
N LYS A 194 -42.92 8.37 -58.04
CA LYS A 194 -41.86 9.26 -57.53
C LYS A 194 -41.79 9.34 -56.00
N MET A 195 -42.73 8.72 -55.28
CA MET A 195 -42.70 8.64 -53.81
C MET A 195 -41.98 7.38 -53.29
N LEU A 196 -41.72 6.39 -54.16
CA LEU A 196 -41.08 5.12 -53.76
C LEU A 196 -39.55 5.00 -53.93
N PRO A 197 -38.78 5.98 -54.43
CA PRO A 197 -37.30 5.90 -54.36
C PRO A 197 -36.59 6.38 -53.07
N PRO A 198 -37.11 7.27 -52.20
CA PRO A 198 -36.30 7.78 -51.08
C PRO A 198 -36.28 6.87 -49.84
N LEU A 199 -37.20 5.91 -49.70
CA LEU A 199 -37.24 5.02 -48.53
C LEU A 199 -36.35 3.76 -48.69
N PHE A 200 -35.90 3.43 -49.90
CA PHE A 200 -35.04 2.26 -50.13
C PHE A 200 -33.54 2.57 -50.09
N LYS A 201 -33.13 3.83 -50.30
CA LYS A 201 -31.72 4.23 -50.15
C LYS A 201 -31.27 4.31 -48.69
N THR A 202 -32.16 4.72 -47.78
CA THR A 202 -31.83 4.87 -46.35
C THR A 202 -31.64 3.52 -45.65
N VAL A 203 -32.40 2.49 -46.02
CA VAL A 203 -32.24 1.15 -45.44
C VAL A 203 -31.04 0.40 -46.04
N GLN A 204 -30.76 0.60 -47.34
CA GLN A 204 -29.63 -0.04 -48.03
C GLN A 204 -28.27 0.55 -47.62
N GLU A 205 -28.17 1.87 -47.34
CA GLU A 205 -26.93 2.50 -46.84
C GLU A 205 -26.69 2.26 -45.34
N GLN A 206 -27.72 2.02 -44.52
CA GLN A 206 -27.57 1.83 -43.07
C GLN A 206 -27.36 0.38 -42.60
N THR A 207 -27.67 -0.64 -43.42
CA THR A 207 -27.64 -2.04 -42.95
C THR A 207 -26.76 -3.00 -43.75
N GLY A 208 -26.21 -2.58 -44.90
CA GLY A 208 -25.18 -3.34 -45.63
C GLY A 208 -25.58 -4.75 -46.09
N MET A 209 -26.86 -5.12 -46.01
CA MET A 209 -27.34 -6.46 -46.35
C MET A 209 -27.83 -6.53 -47.79
N LEU A 210 -27.30 -7.49 -48.54
CA LEU A 210 -27.72 -7.84 -49.89
C LEU A 210 -29.16 -8.39 -49.88
N PRO A 211 -30.03 -7.98 -50.81
CA PRO A 211 -31.41 -8.44 -50.84
C PRO A 211 -31.50 -9.95 -51.14
N PRO A 212 -32.44 -10.69 -50.51
CA PRO A 212 -32.58 -12.13 -50.67
C PRO A 212 -32.95 -12.58 -52.09
N SER A 213 -32.61 -13.83 -52.41
CA SER A 213 -32.60 -14.48 -53.74
C SER A 213 -33.93 -14.57 -54.51
N TRP A 214 -35.05 -14.08 -53.97
CA TRP A 214 -36.35 -14.04 -54.65
C TRP A 214 -36.64 -12.69 -55.35
N MET A 215 -35.70 -11.74 -55.30
CA MET A 215 -35.82 -10.47 -56.02
C MET A 215 -35.32 -10.63 -57.48
N PRO A 216 -36.13 -10.29 -58.50
CA PRO A 216 -35.72 -10.43 -59.89
C PRO A 216 -34.59 -9.45 -60.20
N GLN A 217 -33.42 -9.99 -60.52
CA GLN A 217 -32.25 -9.22 -60.93
C GLN A 217 -32.57 -8.56 -62.28
N LEU A 218 -32.77 -7.23 -62.27
CA LEU A 218 -32.84 -6.44 -63.50
C LEU A 218 -31.48 -6.57 -64.22
N LYS A 219 -31.41 -7.49 -65.19
CA LYS A 219 -30.30 -7.58 -66.14
C LYS A 219 -30.25 -6.29 -66.95
N LEU A 220 -29.41 -5.35 -66.52
CA LEU A 220 -28.99 -4.23 -67.34
C LEU A 220 -28.03 -4.78 -68.42
N LYS A 221 -28.57 -5.00 -69.62
CA LYS A 221 -27.77 -5.30 -70.81
C LYS A 221 -27.19 -3.98 -71.31
N PHE A 222 -25.93 -3.70 -70.99
CA PHE A 222 -25.14 -2.68 -71.69
C PHE A 222 -24.83 -3.21 -73.10
N SER A 223 -25.31 -2.52 -74.13
CA SER A 223 -24.71 -2.56 -75.46
C SER A 223 -23.69 -1.43 -75.50
N SER A 224 -22.50 -1.77 -75.99
CA SER A 224 -21.38 -0.88 -76.31
C SER A 224 -21.78 0.34 -77.11
#